data_AF-A0A392PC48-F1
#
_entry.id   AF-A0A392PC48-F1
#
_cell.length_a   1.000
_cell.length_b   1.000
_cell.length_c   1.000
_cell.angle_alpha   90.00
_cell.angle_beta   90.00
_cell.angle_gamma   90.00
#
_symmetry.space_group_name_H-M   'P 1'
#
loop_
_entity.id
_entity.type
_entity.pdbx_description
1 polymer ?
#
loop_
_entity_poly.entity_id
_entity_poly.type
_entity_poly.pdbx_seq_one_letter_code
_entity_poly.pdbx_strand_id
1 'polypeptide(L)'
;LSREKEPDIWNAIKFGTVLENVVFDEHFRGVDYTDKSVTENTRAAYPIEYIPNAKLPCVGPHPKNVILLACDAFGVLPPISKLSLSQTMYHFISGYTALVMSKSLSNISW
;
A
#
# COMPACT_ATOMS: atom_id res chain seq x y z
N LEU A 1 1.10 11.16 0.97
CA LEU A 1 0.95 10.87 2.41
C LEU A 1 0.68 12.19 3.14
N SER A 2 -0.35 12.30 3.97
CA SER A 2 -0.57 13.48 4.83
C SER A 2 -1.02 13.05 6.22
N ARG A 3 -0.68 13.83 7.24
CA ARG A 3 -0.98 13.49 8.64
C ARG A 3 -2.49 13.43 8.92
N GLU A 4 -3.26 14.23 8.19
CA GLU A 4 -4.72 14.32 8.34
C GLU A 4 -5.43 13.10 7.75
N LYS A 5 -4.94 12.57 6.62
CA LYS A 5 -5.56 11.44 5.94
C LYS A 5 -5.13 10.10 6.52
N GLU A 6 -3.85 9.98 6.90
CA GLU A 6 -3.25 8.72 7.34
C GLU A 6 -2.36 8.94 8.58
N PRO A 7 -2.96 9.32 9.74
CA PRO A 7 -2.21 9.71 10.93
C PRO A 7 -1.35 8.57 11.48
N ASP A 8 -1.82 7.33 11.45
CA ASP A 8 -1.09 6.18 11.99
C ASP A 8 0.17 5.88 11.17
N ILE A 9 0.06 5.88 9.83
CA ILE A 9 1.20 5.68 8.93
C ILE A 9 2.17 6.86 9.04
N TRP A 10 1.65 8.09 9.09
CA TRP A 10 2.48 9.29 9.27
C TRP A 10 3.30 9.22 10.56
N ASN A 11 2.65 8.91 11.69
CA ASN A 11 3.32 8.84 12.99
C ASN A 11 4.25 7.61 13.12
N ALA A 12 4.06 6.58 12.30
CA ALA A 12 4.97 5.46 12.19
C ALA A 12 6.26 5.81 11.44
N ILE A 13 6.33 6.92 10.71
CA ILE A 13 7.60 7.38 10.12
C ILE A 13 8.36 8.19 11.16
N LYS A 14 9.29 7.53 11.86
CA LYS A 14 10.14 8.11 12.90
C LYS A 14 11.51 7.44 12.90
N PHE A 15 12.37 7.79 13.84
CA PHE A 15 13.69 7.16 13.96
C PHE A 15 13.56 5.62 14.00
N GLY A 16 14.32 4.92 13.15
CA GLY A 16 14.20 3.48 12.92
C GLY A 16 13.39 3.09 11.67
N THR A 17 12.70 4.03 11.03
CA THR A 17 12.06 3.84 9.72
C THR A 17 13.07 4.04 8.59
N VAL A 18 13.05 3.17 7.58
CA VAL A 18 13.84 3.29 6.36
C VAL A 18 12.96 3.89 5.26
N LEU A 19 13.41 4.99 4.66
CA LEU A 19 12.74 5.64 3.54
C LEU A 19 13.46 5.31 2.23
N GLU A 20 12.70 5.02 1.17
CA GLU A 20 13.21 4.66 -0.14
C GLU A 20 12.64 5.60 -1.21
N ASN A 21 13.51 6.14 -2.07
CA ASN A 21 13.20 7.02 -3.18
C ASN A 21 12.44 8.31 -2.82
N VAL A 22 12.58 8.80 -1.58
CA VAL A 22 11.93 10.04 -1.14
C VAL A 22 12.90 11.23 -1.24
N VAL A 23 12.40 12.38 -1.69
CA VAL A 23 13.19 13.62 -1.77
C VAL A 23 13.36 14.19 -0.36
N PHE A 24 14.62 14.44 0.00
CA PHE A 24 15.02 14.99 1.29
C PHE A 24 15.51 16.43 1.11
N ASP A 25 14.98 17.35 1.91
CA ASP A 25 15.47 18.73 1.93
C ASP A 25 16.61 18.86 2.96
N GLU A 26 17.82 19.12 2.48
CA GLU A 26 19.02 19.27 3.30
C GLU A 26 18.97 20.46 4.29
N HIS A 27 18.17 21.49 4.01
CA HIS A 27 18.09 22.71 4.80
C HIS A 27 17.07 22.58 5.94
N PHE A 28 15.88 22.05 5.64
CA PHE A 28 14.81 21.86 6.63
C PHE A 28 14.91 20.51 7.36
N ARG A 29 15.73 19.58 6.85
CA ARG A 29 15.81 18.16 7.27
C ARG A 29 14.44 17.45 7.28
N GLY A 30 13.49 17.99 6.53
CA GLY A 30 12.17 17.41 6.32
C GLY A 30 12.13 16.59 5.04
N VAL A 31 11.20 15.65 5.02
CA VAL A 31 10.95 14.79 3.86
C VAL A 31 9.74 15.34 3.12
N ASP A 32 9.87 15.60 1.82
CA ASP A 32 8.74 16.02 0.98
C ASP A 32 8.05 14.78 0.39
N TYR A 33 6.88 14.43 0.93
CA TYR A 33 6.06 13.31 0.46
C TYR A 33 5.12 13.69 -0.70
N THR A 34 5.15 14.93 -1.15
CA THR A 34 4.37 15.44 -2.30
C THR A 34 5.21 15.56 -3.57
N ASP A 35 6.53 15.63 -3.43
CA ASP A 35 7.45 15.63 -4.56
C ASP A 35 7.48 14.25 -5.26
N LYS A 36 7.16 14.27 -6.56
CA LYS A 36 7.11 13.11 -7.46
C LYS A 36 8.18 13.17 -8.54
N SER A 37 9.11 14.13 -8.47
CA SER A 37 10.10 14.41 -9.51
C SER A 37 10.99 13.21 -9.84
N VAL A 38 11.31 12.39 -8.84
CA VAL A 38 12.16 11.19 -9.01
C VAL A 38 11.31 9.95 -9.31
N THR A 39 10.26 9.69 -8.53
CA THR A 39 9.35 8.56 -8.72
C THR A 39 8.06 8.75 -7.93
N GLU A 40 6.95 8.18 -8.42
CA GLU A 40 5.71 8.06 -7.65
C GLU A 40 5.74 6.89 -6.65
N ASN A 41 6.74 5.99 -6.73
CA ASN A 41 6.87 4.80 -5.90
C ASN A 41 7.78 5.07 -4.68
N THR A 42 7.47 6.11 -3.91
CA THR A 42 8.10 6.36 -2.61
C THR A 42 7.67 5.29 -1.61
N ARG A 43 8.60 4.79 -0.78
CA ARG A 43 8.31 3.73 0.20
C ARG A 43 8.89 4.07 1.57
N ALA A 44 8.24 3.53 2.60
CA ALA A 44 8.68 3.60 3.98
C ALA A 44 8.53 2.22 4.62
N ALA A 45 9.61 1.69 5.19
CA ALA A 45 9.62 0.45 5.94
C ALA A 45 9.85 0.75 7.42
N TYR A 46 8.89 0.38 8.27
CA TYR A 46 8.93 0.60 9.71
C TYR A 46 8.57 -0.68 10.47
N PRO A 47 9.06 -0.85 11.71
CA PRO A 47 8.62 -1.94 12.59
C PRO A 47 7.10 -1.88 12.81
N ILE A 48 6.44 -3.04 12.84
CA ILE A 48 4.98 -3.14 13.04
C ILE A 48 4.53 -2.54 14.37
N GLU A 49 5.40 -2.52 15.37
CA GLU A 49 5.21 -1.90 16.70
C GLU A 49 4.97 -0.39 16.64
N TYR A 50 5.30 0.26 15.52
CA TYR A 50 5.07 1.69 15.34
C TYR A 50 3.60 2.01 15.07
N ILE A 51 2.79 1.00 14.71
CA ILE A 51 1.34 1.14 14.54
C ILE A 51 0.64 0.82 15.87
N PRO A 52 -0.06 1.79 16.50
CA PRO A 52 -0.58 1.64 17.87
C PRO A 52 -1.63 0.54 18.02
N ASN A 53 -2.39 0.25 16.96
CA ASN A 53 -3.45 -0.77 16.95
C ASN A 53 -3.00 -2.09 16.30
N ALA A 54 -1.69 -2.30 16.14
CA ALA A 54 -1.19 -3.56 15.60
C ALA A 54 -1.34 -4.69 16.62
N LYS A 55 -1.83 -5.85 16.16
CA LYS A 55 -1.91 -7.04 16.99
C LYS A 55 -0.55 -7.74 17.05
N LEU A 56 -0.06 -7.97 18.27
CA LEU A 56 1.17 -8.72 18.55
C LEU A 56 0.86 -9.95 19.43
N PRO A 57 1.29 -11.17 19.05
CA PRO A 57 1.90 -11.54 17.77
C PRO A 57 0.89 -11.40 16.62
N CYS A 58 1.37 -11.17 15.39
CA CYS A 58 0.54 -10.95 14.20
C CYS A 58 -0.15 -12.23 13.69
N VAL A 59 -0.87 -12.92 14.59
CA VAL A 59 -1.55 -14.20 14.35
C VAL A 59 -3.04 -14.02 14.63
N GLY A 60 -3.87 -14.43 13.68
CA GLY A 60 -5.33 -14.38 13.76
C GLY A 60 -5.95 -15.78 13.60
N PRO A 61 -7.24 -15.93 13.97
CA PRO A 61 -8.01 -17.13 13.65
C PRO A 61 -8.29 -17.23 12.14
N HIS A 62 -8.88 -18.33 11.69
CA HIS A 62 -9.28 -18.50 10.29
C HIS A 62 -10.16 -17.33 9.82
N PRO A 63 -9.87 -16.71 8.67
CA PRO A 63 -10.65 -15.57 8.19
C PRO A 63 -12.09 -15.98 7.92
N LYS A 64 -13.04 -15.17 8.39
CA LYS A 64 -14.48 -15.32 8.10
C LYS A 64 -14.90 -14.59 6.84
N ASN A 65 -14.14 -13.56 6.44
CA ASN A 65 -14.40 -12.72 5.28
C ASN A 65 -13.12 -12.62 4.46
N VAL A 66 -13.25 -12.70 3.14
CA VAL A 66 -12.17 -12.46 2.18
C VAL A 66 -12.57 -11.28 1.32
N ILE A 67 -11.71 -10.28 1.24
CA ILE A 67 -11.94 -9.05 0.46
C ILE A 67 -10.92 -9.02 -0.67
N LEU A 68 -11.41 -8.96 -1.90
CA LEU A 68 -10.58 -8.75 -3.09
C LEU A 68 -10.64 -7.26 -3.44
N LEU A 69 -9.52 -6.57 -3.36
CA LEU A 69 -9.40 -5.18 -3.78
C LEU A 69 -9.04 -5.14 -5.26
N ALA A 70 -9.87 -4.47 -6.06
CA ALA A 70 -9.63 -4.26 -7.48
C ALA A 70 -9.67 -2.76 -7.76
N CYS A 71 -8.62 -2.25 -8.41
CA CYS A 71 -8.65 -0.91 -8.97
C CYS A 71 -9.24 -1.02 -10.39
N ASP A 72 -10.48 -0.60 -10.59
CA ASP A 72 -11.11 -0.65 -11.92
C ASP A 72 -10.98 0.71 -12.63
N ALA A 73 -10.08 0.78 -13.61
CA ALA A 73 -9.87 1.99 -14.41
C ALA A 73 -11.03 2.28 -15.37
N PHE A 74 -11.85 1.27 -15.71
CA PHE A 74 -12.97 1.40 -16.65
C PHE A 74 -14.31 1.69 -15.95
N GLY A 75 -14.35 1.61 -14.62
CA GLY A 75 -15.55 1.94 -13.82
C GLY A 75 -16.75 1.02 -14.08
N VAL A 76 -16.51 -0.21 -14.51
CA VAL A 76 -17.51 -1.23 -14.80
C VAL A 76 -17.94 -1.97 -13.53
N LEU A 77 -17.00 -2.19 -12.60
CA LEU A 77 -17.26 -2.89 -11.36
C LEU A 77 -18.01 -1.97 -10.37
N PRO A 78 -19.08 -2.47 -9.72
CA PRO A 78 -19.74 -1.72 -8.66
C PRO A 78 -18.79 -1.55 -7.45
N PRO A 79 -18.98 -0.52 -6.60
CA PRO A 79 -18.08 -0.24 -5.47
C PRO A 79 -17.93 -1.40 -4.47
N ILE A 80 -18.97 -2.22 -4.33
CA ILE A 80 -18.95 -3.44 -3.52
C ILE A 80 -19.82 -4.51 -4.17
N SER A 81 -19.34 -5.76 -4.15
CA SER A 81 -20.08 -6.92 -4.64
C SER A 81 -19.92 -8.11 -3.70
N LYS A 82 -21.02 -8.79 -3.42
CA LYS A 82 -21.01 -10.08 -2.72
C LYS A 82 -20.83 -11.18 -3.75
N LEU A 83 -19.67 -11.82 -3.75
CA LEU A 83 -19.34 -12.87 -4.71
C LEU A 83 -19.83 -14.25 -4.24
N SER A 84 -20.26 -15.08 -5.20
CA SER A 84 -20.35 -16.52 -5.02
C SER A 84 -18.97 -17.18 -5.02
N LEU A 85 -18.89 -18.46 -4.64
CA LEU A 85 -17.62 -19.20 -4.63
C LEU A 85 -16.99 -19.26 -6.03
N SER A 86 -17.79 -19.57 -7.06
CA SER A 86 -17.31 -19.64 -8.44
C SER A 86 -16.79 -18.30 -8.96
N GLN A 87 -17.48 -17.19 -8.63
CA GLN A 87 -17.03 -15.84 -8.98
C GLN A 87 -15.75 -15.47 -8.22
N THR A 88 -15.64 -15.84 -6.94
CA THR A 88 -14.44 -15.59 -6.14
C THR A 88 -13.23 -16.28 -6.75
N MET A 89 -13.38 -17.56 -7.10
CA MET A 89 -12.32 -18.33 -7.77
C MET A 89 -11.95 -17.72 -9.12
N TYR A 90 -12.94 -17.31 -9.91
CA TYR A 90 -12.73 -16.64 -11.19
C TYR A 90 -11.94 -15.34 -11.01
N HIS A 91 -12.42 -14.41 -10.18
CA HIS A 91 -11.73 -13.12 -9.95
C HIS A 91 -10.34 -13.29 -9.34
N PHE A 92 -10.16 -14.27 -8.46
CA PHE A 92 -8.87 -14.57 -7.85
C PHE A 92 -7.85 -15.05 -8.88
N ILE A 93 -8.25 -15.96 -9.80
CA ILE A 93 -7.38 -16.47 -10.85
C ILE A 93 -7.15 -15.43 -11.96
N SER A 94 -8.19 -14.69 -12.33
CA SER A 94 -8.11 -13.68 -13.38
C SER A 94 -7.29 -12.46 -12.98
N GLY A 95 -7.14 -12.17 -11.67
CA GLY A 95 -6.30 -11.08 -11.19
C GLY A 95 -6.70 -9.71 -11.75
N TYR A 96 -8.01 -9.48 -11.96
CA TYR A 96 -8.50 -8.25 -12.55
C TYR A 96 -8.34 -7.08 -11.58
N THR A 97 -7.18 -6.43 -11.63
CA THR A 97 -6.90 -5.15 -10.97
C THR A 97 -6.05 -4.30 -11.90
N ALA A 98 -6.35 -3.00 -11.99
CA ALA A 98 -5.45 -2.07 -12.64
C ALA A 98 -4.11 -2.07 -11.90
N LEU A 99 -3.02 -2.05 -12.66
CA LEU A 99 -1.66 -1.88 -12.17
C LEU A 99 -1.48 -0.41 -11.73
N VAL A 100 -2.21 0.02 -10.71
CA VAL A 100 -2.01 1.34 -10.12
C VAL A 100 -0.95 1.20 -9.04
N MET A 101 0.24 1.67 -9.43
CA MET A 101 1.49 1.78 -8.67
C MET A 101 2.29 0.47 -8.49
N SER A 102 3.11 0.21 -9.52
CA SER A 102 4.34 -0.59 -9.54
C SER A 102 4.22 -2.11 -9.35
N LYS A 103 4.15 -2.84 -10.47
CA LYS A 103 4.89 -4.12 -10.67
C LYS A 103 4.92 -4.54 -12.14
N SER A 104 5.71 -3.82 -12.93
CA SER A 104 6.31 -4.32 -14.18
C SER A 104 7.45 -3.39 -14.60
N LEU A 105 8.52 -3.33 -13.81
CA LEU A 105 9.84 -3.00 -14.33
C LEU A 105 10.65 -4.29 -14.42
N SER A 106 10.24 -5.17 -15.33
CA SER A 106 11.17 -6.11 -15.95
C SER A 106 12.09 -5.30 -16.87
N ASN A 107 13.20 -4.78 -16.32
CA ASN A 107 14.45 -4.45 -17.02
C ASN A 107 15.46 -3.82 -16.06
N ILE A 108 15.85 -4.56 -15.02
CA ILE A 108 17.16 -4.35 -14.40
C ILE A 108 17.84 -5.71 -14.41
N SER A 109 18.70 -5.89 -15.41
CA SER A 109 19.73 -6.93 -15.45
C SER A 109 20.73 -6.66 -14.33
N TRP A 110 20.99 -7.70 -13.53
CA TRP A 110 21.97 -7.90 -12.45
C TRP A 110 22.91 -6.76 -12.09
#